data_AF-A0AAD1XN67-F1
#
_entry.id   AF-A0AAD1XN67-F1
#
_cell.length_a   1.000
_cell.length_b   1.000
_cell.length_c   1.000
_cell.angle_alpha   90.00
_cell.angle_beta   90.00
_cell.angle_gamma   90.00
#
_symmetry.space_group_name_H-M   'P 1'
#
loop_
_entity.id
_entity.type
_entity.pdbx_description
1 polymer ?
#
loop_
_entity_poly.entity_id
_entity_poly.type
_entity_poly.pdbx_seq_one_letter_code
_entity_poly.pdbx_strand_id
1 'polypeptide(L)'
;MDQEELQGKIDQIYKVLTDLKKKHSKKKISWLMKISDKSFGLVEALVDNFMLNIEEGEYSTKILMILRQLCEYCPDLIFDQLLSCSKLPEALASYILKTPLEDMTPDAFLLITEFFKGGENLEILENNELVDKLFETLTIINKTHYFDAVVTILLTRFEMYCTSKDSSEEMNEETQTFIEKIKTHRSGRMFVETMIHLLNRRGAEGQKTIKCLSHLIGSERIYSNDLSLLGDILEDEIDKDATEENRGNLEHLLELVQQRKIILEQE
;
A
#
# COMPACT_ATOMS: atom_id res chain seq x y z
N MET A 1 -12.50 5.48 32.33
CA MET A 1 -11.28 6.29 32.17
C MET A 1 -11.74 7.62 31.63
N ASP A 2 -11.42 8.72 32.29
CA ASP A 2 -11.73 10.04 31.73
C ASP A 2 -10.84 10.31 30.50
N GLN A 3 -11.24 11.25 29.64
CA GLN A 3 -10.51 11.55 28.40
C GLN A 3 -9.11 12.10 28.67
N GLU A 4 -8.89 12.81 29.77
CA GLU A 4 -7.58 13.37 30.15
C GLU A 4 -6.58 12.28 30.53
N GLU A 5 -7.01 11.26 31.29
CA GLU A 5 -6.19 10.12 31.67
C GLU A 5 -5.78 9.30 30.45
N LEU A 6 -6.69 9.14 29.48
CA LEU A 6 -6.40 8.45 28.24
C LEU A 6 -5.42 9.24 27.36
N GLN A 7 -5.62 10.54 27.21
CA GLN A 7 -4.70 11.43 26.51
C GLN A 7 -3.29 11.33 27.09
N GLY A 8 -3.16 11.38 28.42
CA GLY A 8 -1.87 11.25 29.11
C GLY A 8 -1.19 9.90 28.83
N LYS A 9 -1.96 8.81 28.74
CA LYS A 9 -1.43 7.48 28.37
C LYS A 9 -0.99 7.43 26.90
N ILE A 10 -1.76 8.01 25.98
CA ILE A 10 -1.41 8.11 24.56
C ILE A 10 -0.11 8.90 24.40
N ASP A 11 0.03 10.03 25.09
CA ASP A 11 1.24 10.85 25.06
C ASP A 11 2.46 10.12 25.63
N GLN A 12 2.27 9.31 26.68
CA GLN A 12 3.32 8.46 27.23
C GLN A 12 3.79 7.41 26.21
N ILE A 13 2.86 6.71 25.56
CA ILE A 13 3.17 5.70 24.54
C ILE A 13 3.88 6.35 23.35
N TYR A 14 3.35 7.47 22.86
CA TYR A 14 3.92 8.26 21.78
C TYR A 14 5.37 8.66 22.07
N LYS A 15 5.65 9.13 23.29
CA LYS A 15 6.99 9.50 23.74
C LYS A 15 7.93 8.29 23.76
N VAL A 16 7.49 7.16 24.30
CA VAL A 16 8.30 5.93 24.34
C VAL A 16 8.68 5.47 22.93
N LEU A 17 7.73 5.49 22.00
CA LEU A 17 7.91 5.13 20.59
C LEU A 17 8.84 6.09 19.85
N THR A 18 8.66 7.40 20.04
CA THR A 18 9.53 8.43 19.46
C THR A 18 10.98 8.28 19.94
N ASP A 19 11.17 7.95 21.22
CA ASP A 19 12.51 7.69 21.74
C ASP A 19 13.12 6.40 21.17
N LEU A 20 12.32 5.36 20.95
CA LEU A 20 12.79 4.09 20.39
C LEU A 20 13.34 4.25 18.98
N LYS A 21 12.69 5.08 18.14
CA LYS A 21 13.20 5.46 16.81
C LYS A 21 14.60 6.08 16.87
N LYS A 22 14.94 6.78 17.95
CA LYS A 22 16.26 7.41 18.14
C LYS A 22 17.27 6.46 18.77
N LYS A 23 16.82 5.59 19.69
CA LYS A 23 17.68 4.68 20.44
C LYS A 23 16.93 3.39 20.77
N HIS A 24 17.29 2.33 20.07
CA HIS A 24 16.79 0.98 20.38
C HIS A 24 17.06 0.61 21.84
N SER A 25 16.01 0.15 22.52
CA SER A 25 16.05 -0.24 23.93
C SER A 25 15.20 -1.47 24.18
N LYS A 26 15.85 -2.57 24.55
CA LYS A 26 15.18 -3.84 24.89
C LYS A 26 14.14 -3.66 26.02
N LYS A 27 14.43 -2.80 27.00
CA LYS A 27 13.51 -2.51 28.11
C LYS A 27 12.22 -1.83 27.63
N LYS A 28 12.35 -0.87 26.70
CA LYS A 28 11.19 -0.16 26.14
C LYS A 28 10.36 -1.09 25.24
N ILE A 29 11.01 -1.92 24.42
CA ILE A 29 10.33 -2.92 23.59
C ILE A 29 9.59 -3.93 24.47
N SER A 30 10.23 -4.47 25.52
CA SER A 30 9.58 -5.38 26.45
C SER A 30 8.37 -4.74 27.16
N TRP A 31 8.46 -3.45 27.49
CA TRP A 31 7.32 -2.70 28.02
C TRP A 31 6.19 -2.55 27.00
N LEU A 32 6.51 -2.24 25.73
CA LEU A 32 5.52 -2.21 24.64
C LEU A 32 4.82 -3.55 24.48
N MET A 33 5.57 -4.65 24.36
CA MET A 33 4.99 -5.99 24.24
C MET A 33 4.02 -6.30 25.39
N LYS A 34 4.32 -5.86 26.61
CA LYS A 34 3.43 -6.07 27.76
C LYS A 34 2.12 -5.29 27.64
N ILE A 35 2.17 -4.02 27.26
CA ILE A 35 0.95 -3.19 27.14
C ILE A 35 0.15 -3.49 25.86
N SER A 36 0.80 -4.11 24.87
CA SER A 36 0.21 -4.57 23.62
C SER A 36 -0.47 -5.94 23.73
N ASP A 37 -0.35 -6.61 24.86
CA ASP A 37 -1.08 -7.86 25.10
C ASP A 37 -2.59 -7.61 25.05
N LYS A 38 -3.33 -8.51 24.40
CA LYS A 38 -4.77 -8.37 24.13
C LYS A 38 -5.58 -8.13 25.41
N SER A 39 -5.14 -8.66 26.55
CA SER A 39 -5.82 -8.48 27.84
C SER A 39 -5.85 -7.03 28.33
N PHE A 40 -4.95 -6.16 27.84
CA PHE A 40 -4.94 -4.73 28.18
C PHE A 40 -5.91 -3.90 27.33
N GLY A 41 -6.45 -4.44 26.23
CA GLY A 41 -7.40 -3.73 25.35
C GLY A 41 -6.85 -2.46 24.70
N LEU A 42 -5.52 -2.30 24.63
CA LEU A 42 -4.89 -1.08 24.13
C LEU A 42 -5.23 -0.79 22.67
N VAL A 43 -5.14 -1.80 21.81
CA VAL A 43 -5.37 -1.65 20.36
C VAL A 43 -6.81 -1.23 20.09
N GLU A 44 -7.77 -1.94 20.69
CA GLU A 44 -9.19 -1.61 20.59
C GLU A 44 -9.48 -0.18 21.08
N ALA A 45 -8.95 0.19 22.24
CA ALA A 45 -9.11 1.55 22.78
C ALA A 45 -8.51 2.63 21.85
N LEU A 46 -7.34 2.38 21.24
CA LEU A 46 -6.73 3.30 20.29
C LEU A 46 -7.57 3.43 19.01
N VAL A 47 -8.07 2.32 18.48
CA VAL A 47 -8.95 2.31 17.29
C VAL A 47 -10.24 3.08 17.56
N ASP A 48 -10.91 2.79 18.68
CA ASP A 48 -12.14 3.50 19.07
C ASP A 48 -11.89 5.01 19.21
N ASN A 49 -10.76 5.39 19.80
CA ASN A 49 -10.41 6.81 19.96
C ASN A 49 -10.06 7.49 18.65
N PHE A 50 -9.39 6.79 17.73
CA PHE A 50 -9.16 7.30 16.39
C PHE A 50 -10.48 7.53 15.64
N MET A 51 -11.41 6.58 15.73
CA MET A 51 -12.72 6.70 15.09
C MET A 51 -13.53 7.89 15.62
N LEU A 52 -13.50 8.11 16.93
CA LEU A 52 -14.23 9.21 17.57
C LEU A 52 -13.64 10.59 17.24
N ASN A 53 -12.34 10.67 16.97
CA ASN A 53 -11.60 11.93 16.85
C ASN A 53 -10.89 12.06 15.49
N ILE A 54 -11.45 11.44 14.45
CA ILE A 54 -10.85 11.34 13.12
C ILE A 54 -10.51 12.70 12.48
N GLU A 55 -11.27 13.74 12.86
CA GLU A 55 -11.13 15.12 12.36
C GLU A 55 -10.11 15.94 13.18
N GLU A 56 -9.65 15.42 14.32
CA GLU A 56 -8.61 16.06 15.14
C GLU A 56 -7.23 15.73 14.58
N GLY A 57 -6.77 16.49 13.57
CA GLY A 57 -5.60 16.16 12.75
C GLY A 57 -4.34 15.70 13.51
N GLU A 58 -3.87 16.47 14.50
CA GLU A 58 -2.68 16.09 15.28
C GLU A 58 -2.91 14.83 16.14
N TYR A 59 -4.09 14.74 16.76
CA TYR A 59 -4.43 13.63 17.64
C TYR A 59 -4.62 12.32 16.86
N SER A 60 -5.36 12.37 15.75
CA SER A 60 -5.51 11.24 14.81
C SER A 60 -4.17 10.79 14.25
N THR A 61 -3.31 11.72 13.84
CA THR A 61 -1.95 11.42 13.39
C THR A 61 -1.14 10.71 14.47
N LYS A 62 -1.25 11.17 15.72
CA LYS A 62 -0.58 10.57 16.87
C LYS A 62 -1.01 9.12 17.07
N ILE A 63 -2.31 8.83 17.01
CA ILE A 63 -2.84 7.47 17.17
C ILE A 63 -2.39 6.56 16.02
N LEU A 64 -2.52 7.01 14.76
CA LEU A 64 -2.08 6.24 13.59
C LEU A 64 -0.59 5.91 13.66
N MET A 65 0.23 6.85 14.09
CA MET A 65 1.67 6.63 14.29
C MET A 65 1.95 5.62 15.41
N ILE A 66 1.16 5.62 16.49
CA ILE A 66 1.25 4.61 17.56
C ILE A 66 0.89 3.23 16.99
N LEU A 67 -0.28 3.09 16.38
CA LEU A 67 -0.76 1.82 15.83
C LEU A 67 0.25 1.22 14.84
N ARG A 68 0.74 2.02 13.90
CA ARG A 68 1.75 1.57 12.92
C ARG A 68 3.01 1.07 13.61
N GLN A 69 3.53 1.81 14.58
CA GLN A 69 4.77 1.40 15.25
C GLN A 69 4.56 0.19 16.18
N LEU A 70 3.36 0.01 16.72
CA LEU A 70 3.03 -1.22 17.43
C LEU A 70 3.09 -2.43 16.49
N CYS A 71 2.60 -2.32 15.24
CA CYS A 71 2.79 -3.37 14.22
C CYS A 71 4.28 -3.65 13.95
N GLU A 72 5.11 -2.61 13.92
CA GLU A 72 6.54 -2.73 13.63
C GLU A 72 7.33 -3.39 14.76
N TYR A 73 7.05 -3.03 16.02
CA TYR A 73 7.80 -3.54 17.17
C TYR A 73 7.22 -4.81 17.79
N CYS A 74 5.92 -5.05 17.64
CA CYS A 74 5.18 -6.15 18.26
C CYS A 74 4.22 -6.85 17.27
N PRO A 75 4.69 -7.26 16.06
CA PRO A 75 3.80 -7.75 15.00
C PRO A 75 2.92 -8.92 15.45
N ASP A 76 3.51 -9.92 16.11
CA ASP A 76 2.82 -11.15 16.55
C ASP A 76 1.68 -10.90 17.56
N LEU A 77 1.71 -9.76 18.25
CA LEU A 77 0.66 -9.39 19.20
C LEU A 77 -0.40 -8.52 18.56
N ILE A 78 0.01 -7.63 17.64
CA ILE A 78 -0.82 -6.53 17.17
C ILE A 78 -1.61 -6.89 15.91
N PHE A 79 -1.03 -7.70 15.02
CA PHE A 79 -1.62 -7.97 13.72
C PHE A 79 -3.02 -8.58 13.83
N ASP A 80 -3.17 -9.68 14.58
CA ASP A 80 -4.47 -10.32 14.80
C ASP A 80 -5.47 -9.41 15.53
N GLN A 81 -4.98 -8.55 16.43
CA GLN A 81 -5.84 -7.59 17.12
C GLN A 81 -6.39 -6.54 16.13
N LEU A 82 -5.56 -6.02 15.24
CA LEU A 82 -6.00 -5.07 14.21
C LEU A 82 -6.97 -5.71 13.22
N LEU A 83 -6.66 -6.92 12.72
CA LEU A 83 -7.56 -7.65 11.83
C LEU A 83 -8.94 -7.89 12.46
N SER A 84 -8.98 -8.14 13.78
CA SER A 84 -10.24 -8.28 14.50
C SER A 84 -11.07 -6.98 14.61
N CYS A 85 -10.48 -5.82 14.34
CA CYS A 85 -11.16 -4.53 14.34
C CYS A 85 -11.78 -4.24 12.96
N SER A 86 -12.95 -4.84 12.68
CA SER A 86 -13.64 -4.73 11.38
C SER A 86 -13.93 -3.30 10.91
N LYS A 87 -14.03 -2.33 11.84
CA LYS A 87 -14.31 -0.92 11.52
C LYS A 87 -13.07 -0.09 11.18
N LEU A 88 -11.86 -0.59 11.49
CA LEU A 88 -10.64 0.20 11.28
C LEU A 88 -10.38 0.50 9.79
N PRO A 89 -10.59 -0.43 8.83
CA PRO A 89 -10.43 -0.12 7.40
C PRO A 89 -11.30 1.03 6.93
N GLU A 90 -12.59 1.05 7.33
CA GLU A 90 -13.52 2.14 7.00
C GLU A 90 -13.08 3.46 7.64
N ALA A 91 -12.61 3.43 8.88
CA ALA A 91 -12.09 4.61 9.56
C ALA A 91 -10.83 5.16 8.87
N LEU A 92 -9.92 4.30 8.43
CA LEU A 92 -8.74 4.72 7.66
C LEU A 92 -9.12 5.33 6.31
N ALA A 93 -10.10 4.75 5.61
CA ALA A 93 -10.64 5.32 4.37
C ALA A 93 -11.28 6.68 4.61
N SER A 94 -12.12 6.82 5.65
CA SER A 94 -12.72 8.10 6.02
C SER A 94 -11.68 9.14 6.39
N TYR A 95 -10.57 8.75 7.02
CA TYR A 95 -9.48 9.66 7.36
C TYR A 95 -8.80 10.20 6.10
N ILE A 96 -8.49 9.33 5.15
CA ILE A 96 -7.87 9.72 3.87
C ILE A 96 -8.79 10.68 3.08
N LEU A 97 -10.09 10.40 3.06
CA LEU A 97 -11.06 11.23 2.35
C LEU A 97 -11.23 12.62 2.98
N LYS A 98 -11.32 12.68 4.31
CA LYS A 98 -11.60 13.92 5.05
C LYS A 98 -10.38 14.79 5.32
N THR A 99 -9.18 14.20 5.34
CA THR A 99 -7.96 14.94 5.70
C THR A 99 -7.39 15.66 4.47
N PRO A 100 -7.07 16.97 4.58
CA PRO A 100 -6.31 17.67 3.54
C PRO A 100 -5.01 16.93 3.21
N LEU A 101 -4.59 16.98 1.94
CA LEU A 101 -3.42 16.24 1.46
C LEU A 101 -2.16 16.60 2.28
N GLU A 102 -2.00 17.88 2.59
CA GLU A 102 -0.86 18.45 3.30
C GLU A 102 -0.77 18.00 4.77
N ASP A 103 -1.91 17.68 5.37
CA ASP A 103 -2.04 17.28 6.79
C ASP A 103 -2.10 15.75 6.96
N MET A 104 -2.15 15.01 5.86
CA MET A 104 -2.34 13.57 5.87
C MET A 104 -1.08 12.84 6.34
N THR A 105 -1.23 12.02 7.39
CA THR A 105 -0.15 11.13 7.81
C THR A 105 -0.07 9.91 6.90
N PRO A 106 1.12 9.60 6.37
CA PRO A 106 1.30 8.43 5.53
C PRO A 106 1.28 7.10 6.31
N ASP A 107 1.24 7.14 7.65
CA ASP A 107 1.06 5.95 8.48
C ASP A 107 -0.31 5.28 8.24
N ALA A 108 -1.33 6.02 7.78
CA ALA A 108 -2.62 5.46 7.39
C ALA A 108 -2.49 4.47 6.22
N PHE A 109 -1.70 4.80 5.20
CA PHE A 109 -1.49 3.93 4.04
C PHE A 109 -0.78 2.64 4.42
N LEU A 110 0.23 2.73 5.28
CA LEU A 110 0.92 1.56 5.80
C LEU A 110 -0.04 0.64 6.56
N LEU A 111 -0.88 1.19 7.43
CA LEU A 111 -1.87 0.41 8.14
C LEU A 111 -2.86 -0.28 7.19
N ILE A 112 -3.36 0.42 6.17
CA ILE A 112 -4.22 -0.19 5.14
C ILE A 112 -3.51 -1.36 4.44
N THR A 113 -2.24 -1.21 4.08
CA THR A 113 -1.51 -2.31 3.42
C THR A 113 -1.32 -3.53 4.33
N GLU A 114 -1.31 -3.36 5.66
CA GLU A 114 -1.27 -4.49 6.58
C GLU A 114 -2.57 -5.30 6.54
N PHE A 115 -3.74 -4.65 6.43
CA PHE A 115 -5.02 -5.35 6.27
C PHE A 115 -5.10 -6.16 4.99
N PHE A 116 -4.56 -5.63 3.89
CA PHE A 116 -4.60 -6.33 2.60
C PHE A 116 -3.69 -7.57 2.55
N LYS A 117 -2.64 -7.64 3.39
CA LYS A 117 -1.85 -8.88 3.52
C LYS A 117 -2.69 -10.03 4.07
N GLY A 118 -3.69 -9.73 4.90
CA GLY A 118 -4.65 -10.71 5.43
C GLY A 118 -5.75 -11.10 4.43
N GLY A 119 -5.86 -10.42 3.29
CA GLY A 119 -6.93 -10.66 2.30
C GLY A 119 -8.31 -10.16 2.73
N GLU A 120 -8.42 -9.43 3.85
CA GLU A 120 -9.69 -8.97 4.41
C GLU A 120 -10.01 -7.51 4.04
N ASN A 121 -11.30 -7.16 4.05
CA ASN A 121 -11.82 -5.79 3.97
C ASN A 121 -11.42 -5.00 2.70
N LEU A 122 -11.39 -5.69 1.54
CA LEU A 122 -11.10 -5.05 0.25
C LEU A 122 -12.23 -4.11 -0.23
N GLU A 123 -13.43 -4.20 0.35
CA GLU A 123 -14.62 -3.40 0.02
C GLU A 123 -14.36 -1.89 0.11
N ILE A 124 -13.47 -1.43 1.01
CA ILE A 124 -13.15 -0.01 1.11
C ILE A 124 -12.57 0.57 -0.19
N LEU A 125 -11.93 -0.28 -1.01
CA LEU A 125 -11.36 0.12 -2.28
C LEU A 125 -12.40 0.23 -3.39
N GLU A 126 -13.65 -0.19 -3.16
CA GLU A 126 -14.76 0.04 -4.09
C GLU A 126 -15.16 1.51 -4.20
N ASN A 127 -14.75 2.33 -3.22
CA ASN A 127 -14.97 3.76 -3.25
C ASN A 127 -14.01 4.46 -4.24
N ASN A 128 -14.56 4.89 -5.38
CA ASN A 128 -13.79 5.62 -6.41
C ASN A 128 -13.24 6.97 -5.91
N GLU A 129 -13.91 7.65 -4.98
CA GLU A 129 -13.39 8.90 -4.38
C GLU A 129 -12.11 8.63 -3.58
N LEU A 130 -12.04 7.49 -2.88
CA LEU A 130 -10.83 7.08 -2.17
C LEU A 130 -9.69 6.81 -3.15
N VAL A 131 -9.97 6.07 -4.23
CA VAL A 131 -9.01 5.81 -5.31
C VAL A 131 -8.52 7.13 -5.91
N ASP A 132 -9.43 8.08 -6.12
CA ASP A 132 -9.09 9.39 -6.63
C ASP A 132 -8.15 10.16 -5.70
N LYS A 133 -8.46 10.16 -4.41
CA LYS A 133 -7.63 10.76 -3.38
C LYS A 133 -6.24 10.11 -3.27
N LEU A 134 -6.15 8.80 -3.45
CA LEU A 134 -4.88 8.06 -3.47
C LEU A 134 -4.00 8.48 -4.66
N PHE A 135 -4.57 8.66 -5.85
CA PHE A 135 -3.83 9.22 -6.99
C PHE A 135 -3.33 10.63 -6.71
N GLU A 136 -4.16 11.51 -6.16
CA GLU A 136 -3.72 12.86 -5.76
C GLU A 136 -2.58 12.81 -4.75
N THR A 137 -2.63 11.87 -3.81
CA THR A 137 -1.60 11.69 -2.78
C THR A 137 -0.23 11.35 -3.37
N LEU A 138 -0.16 10.62 -4.50
CA LEU A 138 1.11 10.33 -5.20
C LEU A 138 1.88 11.59 -5.62
N THR A 139 1.26 12.77 -5.54
CA THR A 139 1.85 14.02 -5.96
C THR A 139 2.55 14.80 -4.85
N ILE A 140 2.30 14.43 -3.60
CA ILE A 140 2.84 15.10 -2.41
C ILE A 140 3.73 14.17 -1.56
N ILE A 141 3.62 12.84 -1.72
CA ILE A 141 4.48 11.90 -1.01
C ILE A 141 5.86 11.86 -1.64
N ASN A 142 6.86 12.28 -0.85
CA ASN A 142 8.27 12.29 -1.29
C ASN A 142 9.10 11.12 -0.73
N LYS A 143 8.59 10.37 0.26
CA LYS A 143 9.32 9.25 0.86
C LYS A 143 8.92 7.95 0.18
N THR A 144 9.91 7.24 -0.35
CA THR A 144 9.74 6.01 -1.15
C THR A 144 8.84 4.99 -0.49
N HIS A 145 9.07 4.64 0.78
CA HIS A 145 8.30 3.57 1.44
C HIS A 145 6.81 3.91 1.64
N TYR A 146 6.47 5.20 1.71
CA TYR A 146 5.07 5.64 1.75
C TYR A 146 4.45 5.66 0.36
N PHE A 147 5.24 6.00 -0.66
CA PHE A 147 4.82 5.94 -2.05
C PHE A 147 4.52 4.49 -2.45
N ASP A 148 5.42 3.55 -2.10
CA ASP A 148 5.25 2.12 -2.28
C ASP A 148 3.94 1.61 -1.65
N ALA A 149 3.55 2.15 -0.49
CA ALA A 149 2.32 1.78 0.19
C ALA A 149 1.08 2.21 -0.62
N VAL A 150 1.04 3.45 -1.09
CA VAL A 150 -0.06 3.95 -1.93
C VAL A 150 -0.12 3.18 -3.26
N VAL A 151 1.02 2.90 -3.89
CA VAL A 151 1.07 2.06 -5.10
C VAL A 151 0.55 0.66 -4.82
N THR A 152 0.90 0.05 -3.68
CA THR A 152 0.39 -1.27 -3.29
C THR A 152 -1.13 -1.28 -3.10
N ILE A 153 -1.70 -0.21 -2.51
CA ILE A 153 -3.15 -0.04 -2.38
C ILE A 153 -3.80 0.04 -3.76
N LEU A 154 -3.27 0.88 -4.65
CA LEU A 154 -3.78 1.06 -6.01
C LEU A 154 -3.67 -0.22 -6.85
N LEU A 155 -2.58 -0.98 -6.72
CA LEU A 155 -2.42 -2.29 -7.36
C LEU A 155 -3.43 -3.31 -6.85
N THR A 156 -3.77 -3.27 -5.56
CA THR A 156 -4.81 -4.13 -4.99
C THR A 156 -6.17 -3.80 -5.58
N ARG A 157 -6.48 -2.51 -5.73
CA ARG A 157 -7.70 -2.08 -6.44
C ARG A 157 -7.71 -2.53 -7.91
N PHE A 158 -6.59 -2.38 -8.60
CA PHE A 158 -6.45 -2.82 -9.99
C PHE A 158 -6.75 -4.31 -10.15
N GLU A 159 -6.21 -5.14 -9.26
CA GLU A 159 -6.47 -6.58 -9.27
C GLU A 159 -7.96 -6.89 -9.13
N MET A 160 -8.70 -6.17 -8.26
CA MET A 160 -10.15 -6.36 -8.09
C MET A 160 -10.92 -6.14 -9.39
N TYR A 161 -10.55 -5.13 -10.19
CA TYR A 161 -11.14 -4.91 -11.52
C TYR A 161 -10.82 -6.04 -12.47
N CYS A 162 -9.59 -6.54 -12.39
CA CYS A 162 -9.07 -7.59 -13.24
C CYS A 162 -9.63 -8.99 -12.92
N THR A 163 -10.20 -9.20 -11.74
CA THR A 163 -10.82 -10.47 -11.32
C THR A 163 -12.34 -10.49 -11.52
N SER A 164 -12.98 -9.35 -11.81
CA SER A 164 -14.44 -9.21 -11.74
C SER A 164 -15.22 -9.61 -13.00
N LYS A 165 -14.60 -10.12 -14.08
CA LYS A 165 -15.34 -10.66 -15.25
C LYS A 165 -14.69 -11.87 -15.93
N ASP A 166 -15.57 -12.81 -16.28
CA ASP A 166 -15.37 -14.02 -17.09
C ASP A 166 -14.71 -13.74 -18.45
N SER A 167 -13.60 -14.42 -18.74
CA SER A 167 -13.19 -15.03 -20.03
C SER A 167 -13.23 -14.25 -21.36
N SER A 168 -13.65 -12.99 -21.44
CA SER A 168 -13.56 -12.19 -22.66
C SER A 168 -12.21 -11.46 -22.71
N GLU A 169 -11.49 -11.60 -23.83
CA GLU A 169 -10.22 -10.90 -24.12
C GLU A 169 -10.31 -9.36 -24.05
N GLU A 170 -11.51 -8.80 -23.96
CA GLU A 170 -11.72 -7.36 -23.85
C GLU A 170 -11.51 -6.85 -22.41
N MET A 171 -10.59 -5.89 -22.28
CA MET A 171 -10.34 -5.16 -21.05
C MET A 171 -11.61 -4.42 -20.60
N ASN A 172 -12.05 -4.63 -19.36
CA ASN A 172 -13.24 -3.96 -18.85
C ASN A 172 -13.04 -2.44 -18.69
N GLU A 173 -14.16 -1.70 -18.66
CA GLU A 173 -14.20 -0.24 -18.59
C GLU A 173 -13.47 0.31 -17.37
N GLU A 174 -13.56 -0.39 -16.23
CA GLU A 174 -12.90 0.01 -14.99
C GLU A 174 -11.36 -0.10 -15.09
N THR A 175 -10.87 -1.19 -15.70
CA THR A 175 -9.44 -1.39 -15.97
C THR A 175 -8.95 -0.34 -16.96
N GLN A 176 -9.71 -0.07 -18.02
CA GLN A 176 -9.37 0.97 -19.00
C GLN A 176 -9.28 2.35 -18.34
N THR A 177 -10.25 2.68 -17.48
CA THR A 177 -10.30 3.96 -16.76
C THR A 177 -9.11 4.10 -15.82
N PHE A 178 -8.74 3.03 -15.09
CA PHE A 178 -7.58 3.03 -14.21
C PHE A 178 -6.26 3.24 -14.98
N ILE A 179 -6.10 2.53 -16.09
CA ILE A 179 -4.91 2.65 -16.97
C ILE A 179 -4.82 4.06 -17.55
N GLU A 180 -5.92 4.61 -18.07
CA GLU A 180 -5.95 5.96 -18.64
C GLU A 180 -5.67 7.02 -17.57
N LYS A 181 -6.13 6.80 -16.34
CA LYS A 181 -5.80 7.66 -15.22
C LYS A 181 -4.31 7.64 -14.89
N ILE A 182 -3.69 6.46 -14.82
CA ILE A 182 -2.24 6.37 -14.67
C ILE A 182 -1.57 7.14 -15.80
N LYS A 183 -2.01 6.97 -17.05
CA LYS A 183 -1.38 7.60 -18.22
C LYS A 183 -1.43 9.12 -18.24
N THR A 184 -2.53 9.70 -17.79
CA THR A 184 -2.72 11.15 -17.81
C THR A 184 -2.22 11.82 -16.53
N HIS A 185 -2.03 11.06 -15.45
CA HIS A 185 -1.61 11.60 -14.17
C HIS A 185 -0.13 12.05 -14.15
N ARG A 186 0.15 13.16 -13.46
CA ARG A 186 1.50 13.75 -13.34
C ARG A 186 2.52 12.82 -12.67
N SER A 187 2.09 12.04 -11.68
CA SER A 187 2.95 11.07 -10.99
C SER A 187 2.94 9.68 -11.66
N GLY A 188 2.29 9.51 -12.81
CA GLY A 188 2.16 8.18 -13.41
C GLY A 188 3.50 7.60 -13.90
N ARG A 189 4.50 8.44 -14.22
CA ARG A 189 5.87 7.97 -14.45
C ARG A 189 6.47 7.33 -13.19
N MET A 190 6.44 8.05 -12.07
CA MET A 190 6.95 7.55 -10.78
C MET A 190 6.18 6.32 -10.31
N PHE A 191 4.89 6.21 -10.64
CA PHE A 191 4.08 5.01 -10.43
C PHE A 191 4.63 3.80 -11.21
N VAL A 192 4.94 3.96 -12.50
CA VAL A 192 5.57 2.92 -13.35
C VAL A 192 6.95 2.53 -12.81
N GLU A 193 7.82 3.49 -12.51
CA GLU A 193 9.14 3.22 -11.92
C GLU A 193 9.02 2.45 -10.60
N THR A 194 8.05 2.81 -9.75
CA THR A 194 7.78 2.11 -8.50
C THR A 194 7.30 0.68 -8.73
N MET A 195 6.45 0.43 -9.73
CA MET A 195 6.05 -0.94 -10.08
C MET A 195 7.22 -1.79 -10.54
N ILE A 196 8.12 -1.24 -11.38
CA ILE A 196 9.33 -1.95 -11.81
C ILE A 196 10.21 -2.27 -10.60
N HIS A 197 10.36 -1.33 -9.66
CA HIS A 197 11.08 -1.59 -8.40
C HIS A 197 10.39 -2.62 -7.50
N LEU A 198 9.06 -2.61 -7.42
CA LEU A 198 8.30 -3.61 -6.66
C LEU A 198 8.46 -5.00 -7.28
N LEU A 199 8.44 -5.12 -8.61
CA LEU A 199 8.69 -6.37 -9.32
C LEU A 199 10.11 -6.86 -9.05
N ASN A 200 11.13 -6.00 -9.15
CA ASN A 200 12.52 -6.39 -8.84
C ASN A 200 12.69 -6.89 -7.39
N ARG A 201 11.87 -6.41 -6.45
CA ARG A 201 11.93 -6.81 -5.04
C ARG A 201 11.16 -8.09 -4.73
N ARG A 202 10.02 -8.31 -5.40
CA ARG A 202 9.09 -9.42 -5.12
C ARG A 202 9.23 -10.57 -6.11
N GLY A 203 9.88 -10.33 -7.24
CA GLY A 203 10.04 -11.30 -8.31
C GLY A 203 8.70 -11.86 -8.77
N ALA A 204 8.69 -13.17 -8.98
CA ALA A 204 7.54 -13.94 -9.42
C ALA A 204 6.33 -13.89 -8.45
N GLU A 205 6.49 -13.48 -7.19
CA GLU A 205 5.39 -13.31 -6.23
C GLU A 205 4.59 -12.01 -6.49
N GLY A 206 5.11 -11.11 -7.33
CA GLY A 206 4.51 -9.83 -7.69
C GLY A 206 3.38 -9.90 -8.72
N GLN A 207 2.50 -10.91 -8.69
CA GLN A 207 1.50 -11.16 -9.75
C GLN A 207 0.62 -9.93 -10.08
N LYS A 208 0.19 -9.17 -9.07
CA LYS A 208 -0.56 -7.92 -9.25
C LYS A 208 0.22 -6.86 -10.04
N THR A 209 1.52 -6.79 -9.78
CA THR A 209 2.45 -5.88 -10.44
C THR A 209 2.70 -6.32 -11.88
N ILE A 210 2.93 -7.62 -12.11
CA ILE A 210 3.10 -8.19 -13.45
C ILE A 210 1.86 -7.88 -14.30
N LYS A 211 0.67 -8.20 -13.80
CA LYS A 211 -0.60 -7.96 -14.50
C LYS A 211 -0.78 -6.48 -14.84
N CYS A 212 -0.56 -5.58 -13.90
CA CYS A 212 -0.70 -4.14 -14.14
C CYS A 212 0.31 -3.63 -15.19
N LEU A 213 1.56 -4.08 -15.14
CA LEU A 213 2.58 -3.73 -16.12
C LEU A 213 2.22 -4.24 -17.53
N SER A 214 1.65 -5.44 -17.67
CA SER A 214 1.20 -5.95 -18.97
C SER A 214 0.18 -5.02 -19.64
N HIS A 215 -0.80 -4.53 -18.88
CA HIS A 215 -1.78 -3.56 -19.38
C HIS A 215 -1.17 -2.19 -19.70
N LEU A 216 -0.17 -1.75 -18.93
CA LEU A 216 0.46 -0.45 -19.13
C LEU A 216 1.40 -0.41 -20.32
N ILE A 217 2.16 -1.48 -20.58
CA ILE A 217 3.06 -1.57 -21.73
C ILE A 217 2.28 -1.46 -23.03
N GLY A 218 1.13 -2.14 -23.12
CA GLY A 218 0.21 -2.03 -24.25
C GLY A 218 -0.37 -0.62 -24.46
N SER A 219 -0.19 0.28 -23.49
CA SER A 219 -0.79 1.62 -23.46
C SER A 219 0.20 2.78 -23.63
N GLU A 220 1.46 2.48 -23.97
CA GLU A 220 2.48 3.40 -24.52
C GLU A 220 3.27 4.32 -23.57
N ARG A 221 3.12 4.24 -22.24
CA ARG A 221 3.77 5.21 -21.31
C ARG A 221 5.07 4.75 -20.64
N ILE A 222 5.79 3.80 -21.21
CA ILE A 222 7.06 3.32 -20.63
C ILE A 222 8.23 3.75 -21.50
N TYR A 223 9.22 4.43 -20.90
CA TYR A 223 10.41 4.89 -21.62
C TYR A 223 11.33 3.72 -21.97
N SER A 224 12.13 3.86 -23.03
CA SER A 224 13.06 2.82 -23.50
C SER A 224 14.02 2.32 -22.40
N ASN A 225 14.52 3.22 -21.54
CA ASN A 225 15.38 2.84 -20.42
C ASN A 225 14.63 1.97 -19.38
N ASP A 226 13.38 2.31 -19.08
CA ASP A 226 12.55 1.56 -18.14
C ASP A 226 12.16 0.19 -18.72
N LEU A 227 11.88 0.12 -20.03
CA LEU A 227 11.67 -1.15 -20.74
C LEU A 227 12.94 -2.01 -20.76
N SER A 228 14.12 -1.40 -20.83
CA SER A 228 15.39 -2.11 -20.79
C SER A 228 15.60 -2.73 -19.42
N LEU A 229 15.50 -1.92 -18.36
CA LEU A 229 15.56 -2.40 -16.98
C LEU A 229 14.52 -3.49 -16.68
N LEU A 230 13.28 -3.30 -17.14
CA LEU A 230 12.21 -4.28 -16.96
C LEU A 230 12.54 -5.61 -17.67
N GLY A 231 13.10 -5.56 -18.89
CA GLY A 231 13.57 -6.75 -19.59
C GLY A 231 14.61 -7.53 -18.78
N ASP A 232 15.64 -6.84 -18.29
CA ASP A 232 16.71 -7.45 -17.48
C ASP A 232 16.15 -8.12 -16.21
N ILE A 233 15.21 -7.46 -15.54
CA ILE A 233 14.54 -8.02 -14.34
C ILE A 233 13.75 -9.28 -14.69
N LEU A 234 13.00 -9.26 -15.80
CA LEU A 234 12.16 -10.39 -16.19
C LEU A 234 13.00 -11.62 -16.58
N GLU A 235 14.09 -11.42 -17.32
CA GLU A 235 15.01 -12.51 -17.67
C GLU A 235 15.62 -13.16 -16.42
N ASP A 236 16.12 -12.36 -15.48
CA ASP A 236 16.68 -12.84 -14.21
C ASP A 236 15.64 -13.59 -13.36
N GLU A 237 14.38 -13.13 -13.33
CA GLU A 237 13.31 -13.79 -12.57
C GLU A 237 12.77 -15.07 -13.23
N ILE A 238 12.77 -15.17 -14.57
CA ILE A 238 12.40 -16.39 -15.29
C ILE A 238 13.42 -17.51 -15.00
N ASP A 239 14.70 -17.15 -14.93
CA ASP A 239 15.81 -18.07 -14.67
C ASP A 239 15.84 -18.58 -13.22
N LYS A 240 15.31 -17.82 -12.25
CA LYS A 240 15.31 -18.12 -10.81
C LYS A 240 14.30 -19.18 -10.33
N ASP A 241 13.75 -19.98 -11.24
CA ASP A 241 12.86 -21.12 -10.94
C ASP A 241 11.47 -20.71 -10.39
N ALA A 242 10.81 -19.77 -11.08
CA ALA A 242 9.40 -19.49 -10.88
C ALA A 242 8.52 -20.73 -11.17
N THR A 243 7.38 -20.87 -10.48
CA THR A 243 6.36 -21.90 -10.81
C THR A 243 5.93 -21.77 -12.27
N GLU A 244 5.45 -22.84 -12.90
CA GLU A 244 5.07 -22.84 -14.33
C GLU A 244 4.08 -21.72 -14.68
N GLU A 245 3.09 -21.48 -13.81
CA GLU A 245 2.13 -20.36 -13.95
C GLU A 245 2.82 -19.00 -13.86
N ASN A 246 3.68 -18.79 -12.85
CA ASN A 246 4.38 -17.53 -12.68
C ASN A 246 5.37 -17.26 -13.82
N ARG A 247 6.05 -18.31 -14.30
CA ARG A 247 6.96 -18.24 -15.45
C ARG A 247 6.18 -17.81 -16.71
N GLY A 248 5.03 -18.42 -16.98
CA GLY A 248 4.18 -18.02 -18.11
C GLY A 248 3.76 -16.54 -18.07
N ASN A 249 3.41 -16.03 -16.89
CA ASN A 249 3.06 -14.61 -16.72
C ASN A 249 4.27 -13.67 -16.94
N LEU A 250 5.46 -14.08 -16.49
CA LEU A 250 6.71 -13.32 -16.70
C LEU A 250 7.14 -13.33 -18.17
N GLU A 251 7.09 -14.49 -18.83
CA GLU A 251 7.41 -14.67 -20.25
C GLU A 251 6.46 -13.83 -21.11
N HIS A 252 5.16 -13.85 -20.83
CA HIS A 252 4.20 -13.00 -21.53
C HIS A 252 4.50 -11.51 -21.37
N LEU A 253 4.85 -11.06 -20.15
CA LEU A 253 5.25 -9.67 -19.94
C LEU A 253 6.55 -9.33 -20.68
N LEU A 254 7.52 -10.24 -20.73
CA LEU A 254 8.77 -10.07 -21.48
C LEU A 254 8.52 -9.95 -22.99
N GLU A 255 7.62 -10.75 -23.55
CA GLU A 255 7.19 -10.63 -24.95
C GLU A 255 6.61 -9.24 -25.24
N LEU A 256 5.74 -8.72 -24.37
CA LEU A 256 5.19 -7.37 -24.51
C LEU A 256 6.27 -6.28 -24.44
N VAL A 257 7.25 -6.44 -23.54
CA VAL A 257 8.42 -5.53 -23.45
C VAL A 257 9.20 -5.54 -24.76
N GLN A 258 9.51 -6.71 -25.30
CA GLN A 258 10.26 -6.86 -26.55
C GLN A 258 9.51 -6.26 -27.74
N GLN A 259 8.21 -6.54 -27.86
CA GLN A 259 7.36 -5.95 -28.90
C GLN A 259 7.36 -4.42 -28.83
N ARG A 260 7.22 -3.85 -27.62
CA ARG A 260 7.23 -2.40 -27.46
C ARG A 260 8.59 -1.78 -27.78
N LYS A 261 9.70 -2.43 -27.42
CA LYS A 261 11.05 -1.96 -27.81
C LYS A 261 11.19 -1.88 -29.33
N ILE A 262 10.73 -2.91 -30.06
CA ILE A 262 10.78 -2.91 -31.54
C ILE A 262 9.98 -1.76 -32.13
N ILE A 263 8.79 -1.46 -31.59
CA ILE A 263 7.97 -0.32 -32.03
C ILE A 263 8.71 0.99 -31.83
N LEU A 264 9.30 1.21 -30.64
CA LEU A 264 10.03 2.44 -30.32
C LEU A 264 11.31 2.63 -31.15
N GLU A 265 11.91 1.56 -31.68
CA GLU A 265 13.06 1.64 -32.60
C GLU A 265 12.65 2.04 -34.03
N GLN A 266 11.36 1.94 -34.36
CA GLN A 266 10.81 2.27 -35.68
C GLN A 266 10.20 3.69 -35.74
N GLU A 267 9.99 4.34 -34.60
CA GLU A 267 9.51 5.73 -34.44
C GLU A 267 10.64 6.75 -34.42
#